data_AF-A0A6V6Z5T1-F1
#
_entry.id   AF-A0A6V6Z5T1-F1
#
_cell.length_a   1.000
_cell.length_b   1.000
_cell.length_c   1.000
_cell.angle_alpha   90.00
_cell.angle_beta   90.00
_cell.angle_gamma   90.00
#
_symmetry.space_group_name_H-M   'P 1'
#
loop_
_entity.id
_entity.type
_entity.pdbx_description
1 polymer ?
#
loop_
_entity_poly.entity_id
_entity_poly.type
_entity_poly.pdbx_seq_one_letter_code
_entity_poly.pdbx_strand_id
1 'polypeptide(L)' 'MKNLHQINTDGFTIIDNVYNEDEIQKIISLIEDKTENNPENATFRKSQDLFAIRQFHKEIPGTLPFIFNQKL' A
#
# COMPACT_ATOMS: atom_id res chain seq x y z
N MET A 1 13.77 10.00 20.71
CA MET A 1 12.55 9.27 20.28
C MET A 1 12.97 7.88 19.82
N LYS A 2 12.29 6.81 20.26
CA LYS A 2 12.62 5.41 19.96
C LYS A 2 12.81 5.17 18.46
N ASN A 3 11.86 5.62 17.65
CA ASN A 3 11.85 5.42 16.20
C ASN A 3 13.07 6.06 15.50
N LEU A 4 13.47 7.25 15.92
CA LEU A 4 14.65 7.93 15.35
C LEU A 4 15.94 7.18 15.67
N HIS A 5 16.05 6.60 16.87
CA HIS A 5 17.19 5.77 17.23
C HIS A 5 17.23 4.51 16.35
N GLN A 6 16.10 3.81 16.16
CA GLN A 6 16.02 2.62 15.31
C GLN A 6 16.33 2.93 13.85
N ILE A 7 15.88 4.06 13.31
CA ILE A 7 16.30 4.49 11.96
C ILE A 7 17.83 4.64 11.89
N ASN A 8 18.45 5.25 12.90
CA ASN A 8 19.90 5.47 12.90
C ASN A 8 20.72 4.18 13.11
N THR A 9 20.20 3.18 13.83
CA THR A 9 20.93 1.93 14.11
C THR A 9 20.59 0.79 13.16
N ASP A 10 19.32 0.67 12.79
CA ASP A 10 18.77 -0.49 12.08
C ASP A 10 18.43 -0.15 10.61
N GLY A 11 18.38 1.14 10.26
CA GLY A 11 18.02 1.64 8.92
C GLY A 11 16.51 1.69 8.67
N PHE A 12 15.68 1.27 9.63
CA PHE A 12 14.23 1.31 9.56
C PHE A 12 13.59 1.43 10.94
N THR A 13 12.29 1.72 10.97
CA THR A 13 11.46 1.63 12.16
C THR A 13 10.08 1.14 11.76
N ILE A 14 9.36 0.50 12.68
CA ILE A 14 7.97 0.13 12.49
C ILE A 14 7.11 1.19 13.19
N ILE A 15 6.07 1.66 12.51
CA ILE A 15 5.05 2.53 13.08
C ILE A 15 3.76 1.73 13.09
N ASP A 16 3.34 1.33 14.29
CA ASP A 16 2.12 0.57 14.48
C ASP A 16 0.88 1.46 14.31
N ASN A 17 -0.26 0.85 13.96
CA ASN A 17 -1.59 1.48 13.96
C ASN A 17 -1.75 2.73 13.06
N VAL A 18 -0.88 2.88 12.04
CA VAL A 18 -1.05 3.88 10.97
C VAL A 18 -2.38 3.70 10.26
N TYR A 19 -2.83 2.46 10.08
CA TYR A 19 -4.15 2.12 9.57
C TYR A 19 -4.92 1.28 10.59
N ASN A 20 -6.24 1.49 10.67
CA ASN A 20 -7.15 0.59 11.36
C ASN A 20 -7.66 -0.52 10.41
N GLU A 21 -8.41 -1.47 10.96
CA GLU A 21 -8.91 -2.62 10.20
C GLU A 21 -9.84 -2.21 9.05
N ASP A 22 -10.75 -1.25 9.26
CA ASP A 22 -11.65 -0.76 8.22
C ASP A 22 -10.91 -0.09 7.06
N GLU A 23 -9.87 0.71 7.36
CA GLU A 23 -9.00 1.35 6.37
C GLU A 23 -8.25 0.31 5.55
N ILE A 24 -7.72 -0.74 6.21
CA ILE A 24 -7.04 -1.85 5.56
C ILE A 24 -7.99 -2.59 4.61
N GLN A 25 -9.19 -2.98 5.10
CA GLN A 25 -10.19 -3.67 4.29
C GLN A 25 -10.62 -2.84 3.09
N LYS A 26 -10.74 -1.52 3.26
CA LYS A 26 -11.10 -0.63 2.17
C LYS A 26 -10.01 -0.55 1.10
N ILE A 27 -8.74 -0.49 1.50
CA ILE A 27 -7.61 -0.53 0.56
C ILE A 27 -7.58 -1.86 -0.20
N ILE A 28 -7.75 -2.99 0.50
CA ILE A 28 -7.79 -4.33 -0.11
C ILE A 28 -8.89 -4.42 -1.16
N SER A 29 -10.13 -4.04 -0.80
CA SER A 29 -11.27 -4.09 -1.72
C SER A 29 -11.06 -3.26 -2.99
N LEU A 30 -10.41 -2.09 -2.89
CA LEU A 30 -10.07 -1.26 -4.05
C LEU A 30 -9.01 -1.89 -4.95
N ILE A 31 -8.05 -2.63 -4.35
CA ILE A 31 -7.03 -3.36 -5.10
C ILE A 31 -7.66 -4.52 -5.84
N GLU A 32 -8.45 -5.35 -5.13
CA GLU A 32 -9.12 -6.53 -5.67
C GLU A 32 -10.03 -6.14 -6.85
N ASP A 33 -10.92 -5.16 -6.66
CA ASP A 33 -11.81 -4.64 -7.70
C ASP A 33 -11.03 -4.23 -8.96
N LYS A 34 -9.89 -3.55 -8.81
CA LYS A 34 -9.06 -3.17 -9.97
C LYS A 34 -8.42 -4.38 -10.64
N THR A 35 -7.87 -5.31 -9.85
CA THR A 35 -7.10 -6.45 -10.36
C THR A 35 -7.97 -7.53 -10.99
N GLU A 36 -9.19 -7.73 -10.50
CA GLU A 36 -10.16 -8.68 -11.06
C GLU A 36 -10.77 -8.17 -12.36
N ASN A 37 -11.12 -6.88 -12.41
CA ASN A 37 -11.76 -6.29 -13.59
C ASN A 37 -10.79 -5.99 -14.75
N ASN A 38 -9.48 -5.90 -14.49
CA ASN A 38 -8.48 -5.63 -15.52
C ASN A 38 -7.13 -6.36 -15.25
N PRO A 39 -7.11 -7.70 -15.38
CA PRO A 39 -5.93 -8.50 -15.04
C PRO A 39 -4.74 -8.33 -16.00
N GLU A 40 -4.99 -7.91 -17.24
CA GLU A 40 -3.95 -7.73 -18.29
C GLU A 40 -3.50 -6.26 -18.42
N ASN A 41 -3.27 -5.60 -17.28
CA ASN A 41 -2.79 -4.22 -17.27
C ASN A 41 -1.26 -4.16 -17.49
N ALA A 42 -0.82 -3.28 -18.40
CA ALA A 42 0.59 -3.08 -18.73
C ALA A 42 1.45 -2.58 -17.54
N THR A 43 0.84 -1.99 -16.51
CA THR A 43 1.53 -1.56 -15.28
C THR A 43 1.58 -2.65 -14.22
N PHE A 44 0.85 -3.75 -14.39
CA PHE A 44 0.91 -4.89 -13.50
C PHE A 44 2.14 -5.74 -13.86
N ARG A 45 2.79 -6.28 -12.83
CA ARG A 45 3.95 -7.14 -12.94
C ARG A 45 3.68 -8.37 -12.11
N LYS A 46 3.77 -9.54 -12.75
CA LYS A 46 3.58 -10.83 -12.11
C LYS A 46 4.78 -11.70 -12.45
N SER A 47 5.58 -12.04 -11.45
CA SER A 47 6.57 -13.11 -11.52
C SER A 47 6.04 -14.33 -10.75
N GLN A 48 6.82 -15.42 -10.67
CA GLN A 48 6.46 -16.58 -9.84
C GLN A 48 6.28 -16.19 -8.36
N ASP A 49 7.10 -15.26 -7.87
CA ASP A 49 7.18 -14.96 -6.43
C ASP A 49 6.52 -13.64 -6.01
N LEU A 50 6.23 -12.75 -6.97
CA LEU A 50 5.78 -11.39 -6.66
C LEU A 50 4.74 -10.88 -7.66
N PHE A 51 3.71 -10.27 -7.09
CA PHE A 51 2.81 -9.38 -7.81
C PHE A 51 3.08 -7.94 -7.40
N ALA A 52 3.14 -7.04 -8.38
CA ALA A 52 3.33 -5.61 -8.16
C ALA A 52 2.51 -4.77 -9.15
N ILE A 53 1.95 -3.67 -8.64
CA ILE A 53 1.24 -2.67 -9.45
C ILE A 53 2.14 -1.43 -9.56
N ARG A 54 2.70 -1.18 -10.74
CA ARG A 54 3.49 0.04 -10.97
C ARG A 54 2.56 1.25 -11.05
N GLN A 55 3.04 2.41 -10.60
CA GLN A 55 2.25 3.65 -10.60
C GLN A 55 0.91 3.49 -9.85
N PHE A 56 0.92 2.79 -8.71
CA PHE A 56 -0.25 2.40 -7.92
C PHE A 56 -1.34 3.47 -7.81
N HIS A 57 -0.98 4.70 -7.42
CA HIS A 57 -1.96 5.79 -7.27
C HIS A 57 -2.62 6.25 -8.58
N LYS A 58 -2.00 6.02 -9.74
CA LYS A 58 -2.63 6.27 -11.04
C LYS A 58 -3.60 5.15 -11.42
N GLU A 59 -3.26 3.91 -11.09
CA GLU A 59 -4.09 2.75 -11.39
C GLU A 59 -5.33 2.68 -10.51
N ILE A 60 -5.16 3.02 -9.23
CA ILE A 60 -6.19 2.93 -8.19
C ILE A 60 -6.24 4.26 -7.42
N PRO A 61 -6.68 5.36 -8.05
CA PRO A 61 -6.71 6.69 -7.42
C PRO A 61 -7.64 6.74 -6.20
N GLY A 62 -8.64 5.84 -6.13
CA GLY A 62 -9.53 5.71 -4.96
C GLY A 62 -8.81 5.33 -3.66
N THR A 63 -7.56 4.86 -3.72
CA THR A 63 -6.75 4.56 -2.54
C THR A 63 -6.15 5.80 -1.88
N LEU A 64 -6.06 6.94 -2.59
CA LEU A 64 -5.39 8.14 -2.10
C LEU A 64 -5.87 8.63 -0.73
N PRO A 65 -7.20 8.73 -0.45
CA PRO A 65 -7.67 9.20 0.86
C PRO A 65 -7.36 8.24 2.01
N PHE A 66 -7.16 6.95 1.71
CA PHE A 66 -6.88 5.92 2.70
C PHE A 66 -5.39 5.77 2.96
N ILE A 67 -4.55 5.92 1.93
CA ILE A 67 -3.09 5.92 2.07
C ILE A 67 -2.62 7.21 2.74
N PHE A 68 -3.07 8.37 2.29
CA PHE A 68 -2.68 9.66 2.87
C PHE A 68 -3.69 10.09 3.95
N ASN A 69 -3.71 9.35 5.05
CA ASN A 69 -4.59 9.64 6.18
C ASN A 69 -3.95 10.66 7.16
N GLN A 70 -4.70 11.05 8.19
CA GLN A 70 -4.26 12.05 9.18
C GLN A 70 -3.13 11.57 10.11
N LYS A 71 -2.79 10.28 10.10
CA LYS A 71 -1.76 9.68 10.96
C LYS A 71 -0.39 9.64 10.28
N LEU A 72 -0.32 10.00 8.99
CA LEU A 72 0.88 10.07 8.16
C LEU A 72 1.46 11.48 8.06
#